data_AF-A0A1J5JBX2-F1
#
_entry.id   AF-A0A1J5JBX2-F1
#
_cell.length_a   1.000
_cell.length_b   1.000
_cell.length_c   1.000
_cell.angle_alpha   90.00
_cell.angle_beta   90.00
_cell.angle_gamma   90.00
#
_symmetry.space_group_name_H-M   'P 1'
#
loop_
_entity.id
_entity.type
_entity.pdbx_description
1 polymer ?
#
loop_
_entity_poly.entity_id
_entity_poly.type
_entity_poly.pdbx_seq_one_letter_code
_entity_poly.pdbx_strand_id
1 'polypeptide(L)'
;MKWNPFSAKGGSASGGKKDDEKKEELPNIPGMPDMKDMNMFQRFAMKKLMNMSPAEREKMMKKAMTPKNIEKNKDEILSTLESMRKAGQISDDQYRLTKAKLGLK
;
A
#
# COMPACT_ATOMS: atom_id res chain seq x y z
N MET A 1 -22.91 -23.05 40.02
CA MET A 1 -23.03 -22.16 38.83
C MET A 1 -21.78 -22.31 37.99
N LYS A 2 -21.91 -22.76 36.74
CA LYS A 2 -20.81 -22.85 35.76
C LYS A 2 -21.32 -22.19 34.49
N TRP A 3 -20.78 -21.00 34.19
CA TRP A 3 -21.18 -20.18 33.06
C TRP A 3 -20.66 -20.79 31.76
N ASN A 4 -21.56 -21.00 30.80
CA ASN A 4 -21.26 -21.47 29.45
C ASN A 4 -21.58 -20.34 28.46
N PRO A 5 -20.59 -19.73 27.76
CA PRO A 5 -20.81 -18.55 26.93
C PRO A 5 -21.24 -18.84 25.47
N PHE A 6 -21.52 -20.10 25.12
CA PHE A 6 -21.88 -20.48 23.74
C PHE A 6 -23.28 -21.09 23.59
N SER A 7 -24.09 -21.13 24.65
CA SER A 7 -25.41 -21.77 24.62
C SER A 7 -26.60 -20.80 24.62
N ALA A 8 -26.36 -19.49 24.44
CA ALA A 8 -27.44 -18.56 24.10
C ALA A 8 -27.75 -18.65 22.59
N LYS A 9 -28.55 -19.68 22.23
CA LYS A 9 -29.81 -19.54 21.45
C LYS A 9 -29.70 -18.64 20.19
N GLY A 10 -29.68 -19.14 18.95
CA GLY A 10 -30.60 -20.10 18.36
C GLY A 10 -31.92 -19.42 17.94
N GLY A 11 -32.11 -19.11 16.65
CA GLY A 11 -33.44 -18.78 16.10
C GLY A 11 -33.50 -17.72 14.98
N SER A 12 -33.66 -18.19 13.74
CA SER A 12 -34.45 -17.67 12.60
C SER A 12 -34.94 -16.20 12.55
N ALA A 13 -34.79 -15.64 11.33
CA ALA A 13 -35.65 -14.67 10.63
C ALA A 13 -35.50 -13.15 10.87
N SER A 14 -35.06 -12.49 9.78
CA SER A 14 -35.50 -11.17 9.29
C SER A 14 -35.02 -9.90 10.01
N GLY A 15 -34.68 -8.88 9.20
CA GLY A 15 -34.66 -7.47 9.62
C GLY A 15 -33.28 -6.94 10.02
N GLY A 16 -32.67 -6.15 9.12
CA GLY A 16 -31.29 -5.70 9.23
C GLY A 16 -30.98 -4.60 10.26
N LYS A 17 -29.67 -4.42 10.45
CA LYS A 17 -28.94 -3.22 10.89
C LYS A 17 -27.47 -3.49 10.50
N LYS A 18 -26.96 -2.84 9.44
CA LYS A 18 -26.08 -1.67 9.53
C LYS A 18 -25.04 -1.79 10.66
N ASP A 19 -24.04 -2.63 10.43
CA ASP A 19 -22.74 -2.44 11.05
C ASP A 19 -21.80 -1.87 9.97
N ASP A 20 -21.73 -0.55 10.05
CA ASP A 20 -20.91 0.40 9.34
C ASP A 20 -19.43 0.15 9.73
N GLU A 21 -18.85 -0.97 9.30
CA GLU A 21 -17.40 -1.07 9.25
C GLU A 21 -16.95 -0.04 8.22
N LYS A 22 -16.34 1.05 8.71
CA LYS A 22 -15.40 1.86 7.93
C LYS A 22 -14.47 0.89 7.20
N LYS A 23 -14.85 0.55 5.97
CA LYS A 23 -13.91 0.34 4.88
C LYS A 23 -13.13 1.65 4.87
N GLU A 24 -12.04 1.69 5.63
CA GLU A 24 -10.99 2.66 5.40
C GLU A 24 -10.61 2.41 3.95
N GLU A 25 -11.23 3.19 3.07
CA GLU A 25 -10.98 3.22 1.64
C GLU A 25 -9.52 3.64 1.50
N LEU A 26 -8.65 2.65 1.64
CA LEU A 26 -7.32 2.71 1.08
C LEU A 26 -7.49 3.24 -0.34
N PRO A 27 -6.74 4.28 -0.73
CA PRO A 27 -6.79 4.75 -2.09
C PRO A 27 -6.59 3.54 -2.99
N ASN A 28 -7.51 3.33 -3.93
CA ASN A 28 -7.39 2.28 -4.92
C ASN A 28 -6.27 2.73 -5.89
N ILE A 29 -5.03 2.52 -5.46
CA ILE A 29 -3.84 2.92 -6.19
C ILE A 29 -3.69 1.91 -7.33
N PRO A 30 -3.75 2.35 -8.60
CA PRO A 30 -3.58 1.44 -9.73
C PRO A 30 -2.22 0.74 -9.63
N GLY A 31 -2.24 -0.60 -9.63
CA GLY A 31 -1.05 -1.45 -9.53
C GLY A 31 -0.74 -1.98 -8.12
N MET A 32 -1.52 -1.62 -7.10
CA MET A 32 -1.40 -2.23 -5.78
C MET A 32 -2.34 -3.44 -5.66
N PRO A 33 -1.90 -4.60 -5.11
CA PRO A 33 -2.79 -5.74 -4.92
C PRO A 33 -3.95 -5.38 -4.00
N ASP A 34 -5.13 -5.92 -4.26
CA ASP A 34 -6.24 -5.75 -3.33
C ASP A 34 -5.88 -6.33 -1.97
N MET A 35 -6.37 -5.73 -0.87
CA MET A 35 -6.15 -6.25 0.48
C MET A 35 -6.55 -7.73 0.58
N LYS A 36 -7.54 -8.16 -0.21
CA LYS A 36 -8.02 -9.54 -0.27
C LYS A 36 -6.95 -10.52 -0.71
N ASP A 37 -6.09 -10.11 -1.64
CA ASP A 37 -5.03 -10.94 -2.21
C ASP A 37 -3.72 -10.87 -1.41
N MET A 38 -3.66 -10.00 -0.39
CA MET A 38 -2.51 -9.87 0.49
C MET A 38 -2.54 -10.85 1.67
N ASN A 39 -1.37 -11.42 1.99
CA ASN A 39 -1.19 -12.26 3.16
C ASN A 39 -1.30 -11.44 4.47
N MET A 40 -1.65 -12.06 5.60
CA MET A 40 -1.84 -11.40 6.92
C MET A 40 -0.66 -10.46 7.28
N PHE A 41 0.56 -10.88 6.99
CA PHE A 41 1.77 -10.06 7.22
C PHE A 41 1.82 -8.80 6.34
N GLN A 42 1.49 -8.92 5.05
CA GLN A 42 1.45 -7.79 4.12
C GLN A 42 0.36 -6.79 4.53
N ARG A 43 -0.82 -7.28 4.92
CA ARG A 43 -1.90 -6.44 5.45
C ARG A 43 -1.46 -5.67 6.69
N PHE A 44 -0.75 -6.34 7.61
CA PHE A 44 -0.22 -5.69 8.80
C PHE A 44 0.81 -4.61 8.47
N ALA A 45 1.74 -4.89 7.55
CA ALA A 45 2.72 -3.91 7.08
C ALA A 45 2.04 -2.69 6.45
N MET A 46 1.02 -2.91 5.63
CA MET A 46 0.22 -1.84 5.01
C MET A 46 -0.52 -1.01 6.04
N LYS A 47 -1.15 -1.65 7.03
CA LYS A 47 -1.80 -0.96 8.16
C LYS A 47 -0.80 -0.14 8.96
N LYS A 48 0.41 -0.65 9.20
CA LYS A 48 1.48 0.11 9.85
C LYS A 48 1.95 1.30 9.03
N LEU A 49 2.11 1.13 7.71
CA LEU A 49 2.49 2.23 6.81
C LEU A 49 1.42 3.33 6.78
N MET A 50 0.14 2.94 6.72
CA MET A 50 -0.99 3.86 6.83
C MET A 50 -1.04 4.59 8.17
N ASN A 51 -0.69 3.91 9.26
CA ASN A 51 -0.74 4.49 10.59
C ASN A 51 0.52 5.28 10.98
N MET A 52 1.56 5.33 10.13
CA MET A 52 2.72 6.19 10.34
C MET A 52 2.38 7.66 10.13
N SER A 53 3.00 8.52 10.93
CA SER A 53 2.91 9.98 10.76
C SER A 53 3.56 10.42 9.43
N PRO A 54 3.13 11.56 8.84
CA PRO A 54 3.77 12.11 7.65
C PRO A 54 5.29 12.28 7.80
N ALA A 55 5.75 12.67 9.00
CA ALA A 55 7.17 12.84 9.31
C ALA A 55 7.96 11.52 9.27
N GLU A 56 7.37 10.41 9.74
CA GLU A 56 8.01 9.10 9.69
C GLU A 56 8.02 8.52 8.28
N ARG A 57 6.94 8.71 7.52
CA ARG A 57 6.89 8.35 6.10
C ARG A 57 7.94 9.10 5.29
N GLU A 58 8.11 10.40 5.54
CA GLU A 58 9.13 11.20 4.88
C GLU A 58 10.55 10.71 5.23
N LYS A 59 10.81 10.37 6.50
CA LYS A 59 12.10 9.77 6.91
C LYS A 59 12.36 8.44 6.21
N MET A 60 11.36 7.57 6.12
CA MET A 60 11.44 6.30 5.41
C MET A 60 11.73 6.50 3.93
N MET A 61 10.99 7.41 3.27
CA MET A 61 11.22 7.75 1.87
C MET A 61 12.61 8.33 1.64
N LYS A 62 13.06 9.27 2.49
CA LYS A 62 14.43 9.82 2.42
C LYS A 62 15.48 8.71 2.55
N LYS A 63 15.26 7.73 3.43
CA LYS A 63 16.16 6.59 3.59
C LYS A 63 16.16 5.69 2.35
N ALA A 64 14.99 5.44 1.75
CA ALA A 64 14.86 4.66 0.52
C ALA A 64 15.52 5.36 -0.68
N MET A 65 15.40 6.69 -0.77
CA MET A 65 16.00 7.53 -1.81
C MET A 65 17.46 7.91 -1.54
N THR A 66 18.14 7.22 -0.62
CA THR A 66 19.58 7.45 -0.45
C THR A 66 20.34 6.98 -1.70
N PRO A 67 21.43 7.66 -2.11
CA PRO A 67 22.17 7.30 -3.33
C PRO A 67 22.59 5.83 -3.35
N LYS A 68 23.06 5.32 -2.21
CA LYS A 68 23.45 3.91 -2.03
C LYS A 68 22.32 2.92 -2.33
N ASN A 69 21.08 3.26 -1.98
CA ASN A 69 19.94 2.38 -2.23
C ASN A 69 19.43 2.53 -3.66
N ILE A 70 19.49 3.74 -4.22
CA ILE A 70 19.14 3.97 -5.63
C ILE A 70 20.11 3.23 -6.55
N GLU A 71 21.42 3.27 -6.27
CA GLU A 71 22.43 2.53 -7.03
C GLU A 71 22.19 1.02 -7.00
N LYS A 72 21.91 0.48 -5.81
CA LYS A 72 21.62 -0.95 -5.64
C LYS A 72 20.40 -1.43 -6.42
N ASN A 73 19.39 -0.56 -6.59
CA ASN A 73 18.14 -0.90 -7.27
C ASN A 73 18.00 -0.13 -8.59
N LYS A 74 19.10 0.35 -9.18
CA LYS A 74 19.09 1.24 -10.36
C LYS A 74 18.33 0.60 -11.52
N ASP A 75 18.62 -0.66 -11.81
CA ASP A 75 18.03 -1.38 -12.94
C ASP A 75 16.53 -1.58 -12.78
N GLU A 76 16.08 -1.90 -11.55
CA GLU A 76 14.66 -2.07 -11.24
C GLU A 76 13.90 -0.74 -11.31
N ILE A 77 14.50 0.33 -10.78
CA ILE A 77 13.93 1.68 -10.86
C ILE A 77 13.82 2.13 -12.33
N LEU A 78 14.85 1.90 -13.14
CA LEU A 78 14.83 2.23 -14.57
C LEU A 78 13.76 1.43 -15.32
N SER A 79 13.70 0.11 -15.11
CA SER A 79 12.70 -0.77 -15.71
C SER A 79 11.28 -0.35 -15.36
N THR A 80 11.06 0.02 -14.09
CA THR A 80 9.76 0.51 -13.61
C THR A 80 9.40 1.83 -14.27
N LEU A 81 10.33 2.81 -14.31
CA LEU A 81 10.11 4.09 -14.96
C LEU A 81 9.83 3.94 -16.47
N GLU A 82 10.51 3.01 -17.15
CA GLU A 82 10.24 2.70 -18.54
C GLU A 82 8.88 2.05 -18.75
N SER A 83 8.47 1.14 -17.85
CA SER A 83 7.16 0.52 -17.89
C SER A 83 6.06 1.56 -17.70
N MET A 84 6.23 2.50 -16.77
CA MET A 84 5.31 3.62 -16.57
C MET A 84 5.24 4.55 -17.79
N ARG A 85 6.38 4.85 -18.42
CA ARG A 85 6.45 5.64 -19.66
C ARG A 85 5.69 4.93 -20.79
N LYS A 86 5.97 3.63 -21.00
CA LYS A 86 5.32 2.81 -22.03
C LYS A 86 3.82 2.65 -21.79
N ALA A 87 3.40 2.58 -20.53
CA ALA A 87 2.00 2.56 -20.13
C ALA A 87 1.30 3.93 -20.25
N GLY A 88 2.02 5.00 -20.62
CA GLY A 88 1.48 6.35 -20.72
C GLY A 88 1.17 6.99 -19.36
N GLN A 89 1.65 6.41 -18.25
CA GLN A 89 1.44 6.95 -16.91
C GLN A 89 2.32 8.18 -16.62
N ILE A 90 3.47 8.30 -17.31
CA ILE A 90 4.35 9.46 -17.24
C ILE A 90 4.76 9.90 -18.65
N SER A 91 4.93 11.20 -18.84
CA SER A 91 5.45 11.75 -20.09
C SER A 91 6.97 11.54 -20.22
N ASP A 92 7.49 11.66 -21.44
CA ASP A 92 8.93 11.55 -21.72
C ASP A 92 9.77 12.57 -20.92
N ASP A 93 9.25 13.78 -20.75
CA ASP A 93 9.89 14.83 -19.96
C ASP A 93 9.88 14.47 -18.47
N GLN A 94 8.77 13.93 -17.96
CA GLN A 94 8.70 13.45 -16.57
C GLN A 94 9.65 12.28 -16.34
N TYR A 95 9.78 11.36 -17.29
CA TYR A 95 10.75 10.26 -17.26
C TYR A 95 12.19 10.79 -17.19
N ARG A 96 12.58 11.74 -18.06
CA ARG A 96 13.91 12.37 -18.04
C ARG A 96 14.19 13.10 -16.74
N LEU A 97 13.24 13.93 -16.26
CA LEU A 97 13.38 14.68 -15.03
C LEU A 97 13.53 13.75 -13.82
N THR A 98 12.76 12.66 -13.78
CA THR A 98 12.80 11.70 -12.67
C THR A 98 14.12 10.93 -12.67
N LYS A 99 14.60 10.48 -13.84
CA LYS A 99 15.95 9.87 -13.96
C LYS A 99 17.04 10.81 -13.49
N ALA A 100 16.99 12.08 -13.90
CA ALA A 100 17.97 13.08 -13.48
C ALA A 100 17.94 13.33 -11.97
N LYS A 101 16.75 13.44 -11.35
CA LYS A 101 16.58 13.62 -9.90
C LYS A 101 17.10 12.44 -9.09
N LEU A 102 16.97 11.23 -9.61
CA LEU A 102 17.47 10.02 -8.97
C LEU A 102 18.95 9.76 -9.25
N GLY A 103 19.65 10.63 -10.00
CA GLY A 103 21.05 10.42 -10.36
C GLY A 103 21.25 9.26 -11.35
N LEU A 104 20.16 8.79 -11.97
CA LEU A 104 20.14 7.69 -12.93
C LEU A 104 20.40 8.25 -14.34
N LYS A 105 21.61 8.78 -14.53
CA LYS A 105 22.13 9.08 -15.87
C LYS A 105 22.59 7.79 -16.56
#